data_AF-A0AAI8WDL4-F1
#
_entry.id   AF-A0AAI8WDL4-F1
#
_cell.length_a   1.000
_cell.length_b   1.000
_cell.length_c   1.000
_cell.angle_alpha   90.00
_cell.angle_beta   90.00
_cell.angle_gamma   90.00
#
_symmetry.space_group_name_H-M   'P 1'
#
loop_
_entity.id
_entity.type
_entity.pdbx_description
1 polymer ?
#
loop_
_entity_poly.entity_id
_entity_poly.type
_entity_poly.pdbx_seq_one_letter_code
_entity_poly.pdbx_strand_id
1 'polypeptide(L)'
;MKQTKPNSITDQIQHSVSVLYDLFYFGSTFIHKQITEKNNQVILDNRTLSCEDGQLFCGGELVKDEKFLLVHHENLKTVIVNKPRESVYLSNTQDSAIRIDSDALIFIHRNSTDDYQIKIYPSKAKIYYNHQRVEKGVFPFSVGDQLIIDYLMIEMREKQLKISDLKNQLQLDPWQLLEEPYIPEYPENFPAFRRSPRIHLKEPKEKIEIQAPKQKSNEGKNEWLKTIVPPLGMVVLSGATSFLSGGNPVMLISMGGASLLTTGFSVSSYFTNKKEINRKNHMREEHFRQYMIKKKSELNVLQQTQKTALEYMNPSLDELALMAKDYHARIYERMTVNEDFLTVRLGIGEINASFQTNFQPVEEDELSNEAFEHLNSPYKQLGDAPIIVSLLEQTVGLAGTPSVLRTALQLLLFQLCVLHSYRDVEFITLIPSEEYEQHWREWRWLPHNKIRSLNLRGMVHTPKVET
;
A
#
# COMPACT_ATOMS: atom_id res chain seq x y z
N MET A 1 17.84 -9.90 -21.86
CA MET A 1 18.55 -9.68 -20.59
C MET A 1 19.26 -10.98 -20.25
N LYS A 2 20.60 -10.99 -20.28
CA LYS A 2 21.36 -12.19 -19.90
C LYS A 2 21.14 -12.39 -18.40
N GLN A 3 20.48 -13.48 -18.02
CA GLN A 3 20.42 -13.94 -16.64
C GLN A 3 21.87 -14.02 -16.14
N THR A 4 22.27 -13.09 -15.29
CA THR A 4 23.53 -13.15 -14.55
C THR A 4 23.43 -14.39 -13.69
N LYS A 5 24.07 -15.48 -14.12
CA LYS A 5 24.27 -16.67 -13.29
C LYS A 5 24.86 -16.21 -11.96
N PRO A 6 24.32 -16.63 -10.81
CA PRO A 6 25.00 -16.41 -9.55
C PRO A 6 26.22 -17.34 -9.54
N ASN A 7 27.33 -16.97 -10.17
CA ASN A 7 28.60 -17.64 -9.89
C ASN A 7 29.20 -17.11 -8.57
N SER A 8 28.55 -16.11 -7.96
CA SER A 8 29.04 -15.44 -6.77
C SER A 8 28.42 -16.01 -5.49
N ILE A 9 29.29 -16.47 -4.60
CA ILE A 9 28.95 -16.85 -3.22
C ILE A 9 28.55 -15.63 -2.40
N THR A 10 29.16 -14.46 -2.68
CA THR A 10 28.80 -13.19 -2.06
C THR A 10 27.78 -12.42 -2.90
N ASP A 11 26.81 -11.78 -2.27
CA ASP A 11 25.86 -10.89 -2.99
C ASP A 11 26.41 -9.47 -3.07
N GLN A 12 27.68 -9.33 -3.46
CA GLN A 12 28.23 -8.01 -3.71
C GLN A 12 27.54 -7.42 -4.94
N ILE A 13 26.57 -6.54 -4.69
CA ILE A 13 25.75 -5.87 -5.72
C ILE A 13 26.61 -4.96 -6.63
N GLN A 14 27.80 -4.54 -6.16
CA GLN A 14 28.81 -3.86 -6.98
C GLN A 14 30.09 -4.71 -7.11
N HIS A 15 30.24 -5.41 -8.23
CA HIS A 15 31.52 -6.02 -8.63
C HIS A 15 32.52 -4.91 -9.02
N SER A 16 33.19 -4.32 -8.04
CA SER A 16 34.18 -3.26 -8.29
C SER A 16 35.58 -3.79 -8.65
N VAL A 17 35.82 -5.09 -8.49
CA VAL A 17 37.09 -5.75 -8.80
C VAL A 17 36.83 -7.17 -9.30
N SER A 18 37.57 -7.63 -10.31
CA SER A 18 37.58 -9.03 -10.74
C SER A 18 38.09 -9.91 -9.60
N VAL A 19 37.20 -10.75 -9.06
CA VAL A 19 37.57 -11.78 -8.10
C VAL A 19 38.21 -12.93 -8.89
N LEU A 20 39.44 -13.29 -8.52
CA LEU A 20 40.19 -14.37 -9.15
C LEU A 20 39.94 -15.70 -8.43
N TYR A 21 40.04 -15.67 -7.09
CA TYR A 21 39.90 -16.86 -6.25
C TYR A 21 39.06 -16.57 -5.01
N ASP A 22 38.36 -17.60 -4.56
CA ASP A 22 37.68 -17.65 -3.27
C ASP A 22 38.46 -18.59 -2.35
N LEU A 23 38.86 -18.06 -1.19
CA LEU A 23 39.58 -18.77 -0.15
C LEU A 23 38.64 -19.06 1.01
N PHE A 24 38.48 -20.34 1.33
CA PHE A 24 37.68 -20.83 2.44
C PHE A 24 38.58 -21.42 3.52
N TYR A 25 38.29 -21.10 4.77
CA TYR A 25 38.98 -21.63 5.94
C TYR A 25 37.99 -22.37 6.84
N PHE A 26 38.24 -23.67 7.06
CA PHE A 26 37.45 -24.59 7.86
C PHE A 26 38.14 -24.88 9.21
N GLY A 27 38.24 -23.83 10.04
CA GLY A 27 38.89 -23.86 11.34
C GLY A 27 37.90 -23.96 12.52
N SER A 28 38.18 -23.23 13.59
CA SER A 28 37.24 -23.03 14.72
C SER A 28 36.00 -22.26 14.27
N THR A 29 36.18 -21.33 13.33
CA THR A 29 35.13 -20.64 12.59
C THR A 29 35.31 -20.89 11.10
N PHE A 30 34.21 -20.80 10.36
CA PHE A 30 34.23 -20.79 8.91
C PHE A 30 34.43 -19.36 8.43
N ILE A 31 35.47 -19.16 7.61
CA ILE A 31 35.79 -17.85 7.05
C ILE A 31 35.91 -17.96 5.54
N HIS A 32 35.26 -17.03 4.84
CA HIS A 32 35.36 -16.85 3.40
C HIS A 32 36.01 -15.51 3.09
N LYS A 33 37.00 -15.50 2.21
CA LYS A 33 37.68 -14.30 1.70
C LYS A 33 37.85 -14.40 0.19
N GLN A 34 37.73 -13.25 -0.46
CA GLN A 34 37.93 -13.12 -1.91
C GLN A 34 39.31 -12.53 -2.18
N ILE A 35 40.00 -13.13 -3.14
CA ILE A 35 41.29 -12.69 -3.66
C ILE A 35 41.04 -12.05 -5.01
N THR A 36 41.58 -10.85 -5.22
CA THR A 36 41.33 -10.04 -6.41
C THR A 36 42.65 -9.67 -7.09
N GLU A 37 42.59 -9.21 -8.34
CA GLU A 37 43.80 -8.73 -9.05
C GLU A 37 44.56 -7.64 -8.28
N LYS A 38 43.85 -6.77 -7.55
CA LYS A 38 44.45 -5.66 -6.81
C LYS A 38 44.96 -6.05 -5.42
N ASN A 39 44.47 -7.17 -4.88
CA ASN A 39 44.83 -7.63 -3.56
C ASN A 39 44.95 -9.16 -3.56
N ASN A 40 46.19 -9.63 -3.72
CA ASN A 40 46.56 -11.04 -3.75
C ASN A 40 46.92 -11.61 -2.37
N GLN A 41 46.81 -10.81 -1.30
CA GLN A 41 47.11 -11.21 0.07
C GLN A 41 45.89 -11.13 0.97
N VAL A 42 45.74 -12.14 1.84
CA VAL A 42 44.66 -12.24 2.81
C VAL A 42 45.23 -12.64 4.16
N ILE A 43 44.79 -11.98 5.22
CA ILE A 43 45.15 -12.34 6.59
C ILE A 43 44.07 -13.26 7.16
N LEU A 44 44.45 -14.48 7.53
CA LEU A 44 43.60 -15.49 8.17
C LEU A 44 44.37 -16.26 9.22
N ASP A 45 43.75 -16.50 10.38
CA ASP A 45 44.35 -17.25 11.50
C ASP A 45 45.75 -16.72 11.91
N ASN A 46 45.91 -15.39 11.95
CA ASN A 46 47.18 -14.69 12.18
C ASN A 46 48.30 -15.00 11.17
N ARG A 47 47.97 -15.59 10.02
CA ARG A 47 48.89 -15.84 8.90
C ARG A 47 48.57 -14.91 7.75
N THR A 48 49.61 -14.40 7.11
CA THR A 48 49.46 -13.66 5.84
C THR A 48 49.63 -14.66 4.71
N LEU A 49 48.54 -14.88 3.97
CA LEU A 49 48.46 -15.84 2.89
C LEU A 49 48.50 -15.10 1.55
N SER A 50 49.40 -15.48 0.65
CA SER A 50 49.42 -15.01 -0.74
C SER A 50 48.96 -16.11 -1.69
N CYS A 51 48.31 -15.72 -2.78
CA CYS A 51 47.96 -16.66 -3.86
C CYS A 51 48.84 -16.38 -5.08
N GLU A 52 49.57 -17.39 -5.53
CA GLU A 52 50.44 -17.36 -6.70
C GLU A 52 50.18 -18.64 -7.52
N ASP A 53 49.90 -18.49 -8.83
CA ASP A 53 49.63 -19.60 -9.76
C ASP A 53 48.58 -20.64 -9.27
N GLY A 54 47.54 -20.18 -8.57
CA GLY A 54 46.47 -21.04 -8.06
C GLY A 54 46.89 -21.87 -6.84
N GLN A 55 47.99 -21.50 -6.19
CA GLN A 55 48.49 -22.12 -4.96
C GLN A 55 48.57 -21.08 -3.83
N LEU A 56 48.39 -21.55 -2.60
CA LEU A 56 48.39 -20.71 -1.40
C LEU A 56 49.74 -20.77 -0.71
N PHE A 57 50.35 -19.62 -0.44
CA PHE A 57 51.65 -19.51 0.22
C PHE A 57 51.55 -18.72 1.53
N CYS A 58 52.37 -19.07 2.51
CA CYS A 58 52.51 -18.34 3.78
C CYS A 58 54.00 -18.11 4.04
N GLY A 59 54.46 -16.85 3.99
CA GLY A 59 55.89 -16.55 4.17
C GLY A 59 56.82 -17.21 3.15
N GLY A 60 56.32 -17.51 1.93
CA GLY A 60 57.06 -18.18 0.86
C GLY A 60 56.95 -19.71 0.84
N GLU A 61 56.33 -20.33 1.86
CA GLU A 61 56.10 -21.78 1.89
C GLU A 61 54.69 -22.16 1.41
N LEU A 62 54.59 -23.24 0.63
CA LEU A 62 53.32 -23.75 0.13
C LEU A 62 52.45 -24.30 1.29
N VAL A 63 51.23 -23.78 1.41
CA VAL A 63 50.25 -24.21 2.40
C VAL A 63 49.55 -25.47 1.92
N LYS A 64 49.77 -26.60 2.62
CA LYS A 64 49.10 -27.89 2.38
C LYS A 64 48.09 -28.27 3.48
N ASP A 65 47.62 -27.30 4.24
CA ASP A 65 46.67 -27.53 5.33
C ASP A 65 45.26 -27.75 4.77
N GLU A 66 44.68 -28.92 5.05
CA GLU A 66 43.34 -29.33 4.61
C GLU A 66 42.21 -28.41 5.12
N LYS A 67 42.49 -27.53 6.07
CA LYS A 67 41.56 -26.49 6.51
C LYS A 67 41.37 -25.39 5.47
N PHE A 68 42.30 -25.21 4.54
CA PHE A 68 42.18 -24.20 3.49
C PHE A 68 41.70 -24.85 2.19
N LEU A 69 40.71 -24.23 1.57
CA LEU A 69 40.27 -24.55 0.22
C LEU A 69 40.36 -23.29 -0.63
N LEU A 70 41.16 -23.35 -1.68
CA LEU A 70 41.27 -22.30 -2.68
C LEU A 70 40.52 -22.77 -3.94
N VAL A 71 39.53 -21.99 -4.38
CA VAL A 71 38.73 -22.28 -5.58
C VAL A 71 38.85 -21.11 -6.54
N HIS A 72 39.05 -21.38 -7.82
CA HIS A 72 38.96 -20.34 -8.84
C HIS A 72 37.52 -19.82 -8.89
N HIS A 73 37.33 -18.49 -8.90
CA HIS A 73 36.00 -17.89 -8.75
C HIS A 73 35.01 -18.40 -9.82
N GLU A 74 35.47 -18.56 -11.06
CA GLU A 74 34.65 -19.06 -12.17
C GLU A 74 34.21 -20.52 -12.02
N ASN A 75 34.89 -21.30 -11.18
CA ASN A 75 34.57 -22.71 -10.94
C ASN A 75 33.49 -22.88 -9.86
N LEU A 76 33.12 -21.81 -9.14
CA LEU A 76 32.06 -21.88 -8.16
C LEU A 76 30.71 -22.08 -8.85
N LYS A 77 30.02 -23.16 -8.46
CA LYS A 77 28.66 -23.42 -8.90
C LYS A 77 27.70 -23.10 -7.77
N THR A 78 26.86 -22.10 -8.00
CA THR A 78 25.70 -21.85 -7.16
C THR A 78 24.43 -22.18 -7.93
N VAL A 79 23.52 -22.87 -7.26
CA VAL A 79 22.19 -23.21 -7.74
C VAL A 79 21.18 -22.53 -6.82
N ILE A 80 20.11 -22.00 -7.41
CA ILE A 80 18.99 -21.44 -6.67
C ILE A 80 17.84 -22.43 -6.75
N VAL A 81 17.23 -22.74 -5.62
CA VAL A 81 16.10 -23.68 -5.54
C VAL A 81 14.94 -23.08 -4.76
N ASN A 82 13.73 -23.63 -4.95
CA ASN A 82 12.59 -23.25 -4.13
C ASN A 82 12.84 -23.60 -2.65
N LYS A 83 12.17 -22.88 -1.73
CA LYS A 83 12.15 -23.30 -0.33
C LYS A 83 11.41 -24.65 -0.19
N PRO A 84 11.84 -25.54 0.73
CA PRO A 84 11.22 -26.84 0.93
C PRO A 84 9.74 -26.68 1.29
N ARG A 85 8.84 -27.34 0.55
CA ARG A 85 7.40 -27.34 0.88
C ARG A 85 7.09 -28.28 2.05
N GLU A 86 7.86 -29.36 2.14
CA GLU A 86 7.86 -30.36 3.19
C GLU A 86 9.25 -30.49 3.79
N SER A 87 9.41 -31.38 4.78
CA SER A 87 10.72 -31.62 5.38
C SER A 87 11.64 -32.33 4.41
N VAL A 88 12.84 -31.80 4.22
CA VAL A 88 13.86 -32.38 3.34
C VAL A 88 15.09 -32.77 4.13
N TYR A 89 15.84 -33.74 3.62
CA TYR A 89 17.05 -34.24 4.26
C TYR A 89 18.23 -34.21 3.31
N LEU A 90 19.41 -34.05 3.91
CA LEU A 90 20.69 -33.94 3.24
C LEU A 90 21.62 -35.00 3.83
N SER A 91 22.16 -35.85 2.96
CA SER A 91 23.10 -36.93 3.33
C SER A 91 23.70 -37.55 2.06
N ASN A 92 24.44 -38.65 2.20
CA ASN A 92 24.97 -39.43 1.09
C ASN A 92 23.99 -40.45 0.46
N THR A 93 22.74 -40.55 0.96
CA THR A 93 21.75 -41.53 0.48
C THR A 93 21.03 -41.08 -0.80
N GLN A 94 20.50 -42.04 -1.59
CA GLN A 94 19.86 -41.74 -2.88
C GLN A 94 18.54 -40.98 -2.76
N ASP A 95 17.79 -41.20 -1.69
CA ASP A 95 16.47 -40.59 -1.50
C ASP A 95 16.56 -39.13 -0.97
N SER A 96 17.76 -38.64 -0.66
CA SER A 96 18.02 -37.32 -0.10
C SER A 96 17.71 -36.19 -1.09
N ALA A 97 17.03 -35.15 -0.61
CA ALA A 97 16.75 -33.96 -1.41
C ALA A 97 18.03 -33.28 -1.92
N ILE A 98 19.08 -33.29 -1.10
CA ILE A 98 20.42 -32.84 -1.47
C ILE A 98 21.39 -33.96 -1.12
N ARG A 99 21.97 -34.58 -2.15
CA ARG A 99 22.97 -35.62 -1.96
C ARG A 99 24.37 -35.02 -1.88
N ILE A 100 25.05 -35.28 -0.77
CA ILE A 100 26.41 -34.82 -0.50
C ILE A 100 27.31 -35.99 -0.11
N ASP A 101 28.59 -35.93 -0.50
CA ASP A 101 29.61 -36.88 -0.05
C ASP A 101 30.08 -36.49 1.36
N SER A 102 29.22 -36.72 2.35
CA SER A 102 29.47 -36.42 3.75
C SER A 102 28.81 -37.47 4.65
N ASP A 103 29.43 -37.76 5.79
CA ASP A 103 28.87 -38.63 6.84
C ASP A 103 27.77 -37.92 7.66
N ALA A 104 27.53 -36.64 7.40
CA ALA A 104 26.50 -35.85 8.07
C ALA A 104 25.09 -36.25 7.63
N LEU A 105 24.16 -36.18 8.58
CA LEU A 105 22.73 -36.25 8.31
C LEU A 105 22.07 -34.97 8.81
N ILE A 106 21.41 -34.24 7.91
CA ILE A 106 20.78 -32.95 8.21
C ILE A 106 19.34 -32.98 7.74
N PHE A 107 18.47 -32.42 8.57
CA PHE A 107 17.05 -32.27 8.27
C PHE A 107 16.71 -30.79 8.23
N ILE A 108 16.15 -30.29 7.14
CA ILE A 108 15.48 -29.00 7.09
C ILE A 108 14.00 -29.28 7.28
N HIS A 109 13.49 -28.98 8.47
CA HIS A 109 12.10 -29.15 8.85
C HIS A 109 11.35 -27.84 8.72
N ARG A 110 10.18 -27.88 8.08
CA ARG A 110 9.28 -26.73 7.99
C ARG A 110 8.20 -26.85 9.06
N ASN A 111 8.20 -25.97 10.05
CA ASN A 111 7.21 -25.93 11.12
C ASN A 111 5.89 -25.29 10.67
N SER A 112 5.99 -24.16 9.96
CA SER A 112 4.86 -23.37 9.48
C SER A 112 5.21 -22.60 8.20
N THR A 113 4.36 -21.67 7.77
CA THR A 113 4.66 -20.80 6.63
C THR A 113 5.86 -19.91 6.96
N ASP A 114 6.98 -20.14 6.27
CA ASP A 114 8.27 -19.44 6.44
C ASP A 114 9.01 -19.65 7.78
N ASP A 115 8.60 -20.61 8.61
CA ASP A 115 9.38 -21.05 9.78
C ASP A 115 10.07 -22.38 9.51
N TYR A 116 11.41 -22.35 9.48
CA TYR A 116 12.26 -23.51 9.24
C TYR A 116 13.21 -23.75 10.42
N GLN A 117 13.46 -25.02 10.67
CA GLN A 117 14.46 -25.47 11.63
C GLN A 117 15.38 -26.50 10.97
N ILE A 118 16.64 -26.49 11.38
CA ILE A 118 17.60 -27.51 10.99
C ILE A 118 17.92 -28.43 12.15
N LYS A 119 17.88 -29.74 11.91
CA LYS A 119 18.40 -30.75 12.84
C LYS A 119 19.68 -31.32 12.26
N ILE A 120 20.76 -31.21 13.01
CA ILE A 120 22.11 -31.53 12.56
C ILE A 120 22.62 -32.77 13.30
N TYR A 121 23.09 -33.75 12.55
CA TYR A 121 23.82 -34.93 13.05
C TYR A 121 25.16 -34.99 12.30
N PRO A 122 26.24 -34.40 12.85
CA PRO A 122 27.48 -34.17 12.09
C PRO A 122 28.27 -35.43 11.80
N SER A 123 28.14 -36.48 12.63
CA SER A 123 29.04 -37.64 12.59
C SER A 123 30.52 -37.19 12.67
N LYS A 124 31.29 -37.28 11.58
CA LYS A 124 32.67 -36.79 11.47
C LYS A 124 32.82 -35.50 10.66
N ALA A 125 31.75 -35.05 10.00
CA ALA A 125 31.76 -33.89 9.12
C ALA A 125 31.99 -32.59 9.88
N LYS A 126 32.59 -31.61 9.21
CA LYS A 126 32.71 -30.25 9.76
C LYS A 126 31.47 -29.46 9.36
N ILE A 127 30.69 -29.05 10.36
CA ILE A 127 29.47 -28.27 10.14
C ILE A 127 29.59 -26.92 10.83
N TYR A 128 29.22 -25.87 10.10
CA TYR A 128 29.18 -24.51 10.60
C TYR A 128 27.79 -23.93 10.38
N TYR A 129 27.26 -23.28 11.40
CA TYR A 129 26.03 -22.51 11.35
C TYR A 129 26.37 -21.05 11.67
N ASN A 130 26.06 -20.14 10.74
CA ASN A 130 26.41 -18.72 10.83
C ASN A 130 27.90 -18.51 11.20
N HIS A 131 28.78 -19.17 10.46
CA HIS A 131 30.24 -19.16 10.61
C HIS A 131 30.79 -19.83 11.88
N GLN A 132 29.95 -20.24 12.83
CA GLN A 132 30.37 -20.90 14.06
C GLN A 132 30.28 -22.42 13.91
N ARG A 133 31.30 -23.14 14.38
CA ARG A 133 31.28 -24.60 14.36
C ARG A 133 30.20 -25.11 15.31
N VAL A 134 29.36 -26.02 14.83
CA VAL A 134 28.27 -26.61 15.61
C VAL A 134 28.39 -28.12 15.69
N GLU A 135 27.92 -28.67 16.80
CA GLU A 135 27.75 -30.11 16.98
C GLU A 135 26.29 -30.52 16.71
N LYS A 136 25.91 -31.71 17.18
CA LYS A 136 24.53 -32.20 17.09
C LYS A 136 23.58 -31.24 17.81
N GLY A 137 22.51 -30.83 17.14
CA GLY A 137 21.54 -29.90 17.71
C GLY A 137 20.38 -29.58 16.79
N VAL A 138 19.49 -28.73 17.29
CA VAL A 138 18.38 -28.15 16.55
C VAL A 138 18.55 -26.63 16.56
N PHE A 139 18.49 -26.01 15.39
CA PHE A 139 18.69 -24.58 15.22
C PHE A 139 17.54 -24.00 14.40
N PRO A 140 17.13 -22.73 14.63
CA PRO A 140 16.29 -22.02 13.68
C PRO A 140 17.02 -21.90 12.32
N PHE A 141 16.30 -21.68 11.24
CA PHE A 141 16.91 -21.41 9.92
C PHE A 141 16.12 -20.31 9.21
N SER A 142 16.42 -19.08 9.61
CA SER A 142 15.75 -17.84 9.19
C SER A 142 16.46 -17.21 7.99
N VAL A 143 15.81 -16.24 7.36
CA VAL A 143 16.38 -15.49 6.24
C VAL A 143 17.73 -14.86 6.62
N GLY A 144 18.75 -15.11 5.81
CA GLY A 144 20.14 -14.67 6.02
C GLY A 144 21.00 -15.71 6.74
N ASP A 145 20.42 -16.76 7.34
CA ASP A 145 21.21 -17.81 7.98
C ASP A 145 21.95 -18.66 6.94
N GLN A 146 23.17 -19.07 7.30
CA GLN A 146 24.06 -19.88 6.47
C GLN A 146 24.43 -21.18 7.17
N LEU A 147 24.25 -22.29 6.47
CA LEU A 147 24.66 -23.63 6.88
C LEU A 147 25.76 -24.13 5.94
N ILE A 148 26.93 -24.46 6.50
CA ILE A 148 28.06 -24.99 5.77
C ILE A 148 28.32 -26.42 6.23
N ILE A 149 28.39 -27.35 5.29
CA ILE A 149 28.51 -28.78 5.51
C ILE A 149 29.64 -29.29 4.63
N ASP A 150 30.81 -29.51 5.23
CA ASP A 150 32.06 -29.76 4.51
C ASP A 150 32.29 -28.73 3.39
N TYR A 151 31.96 -29.05 2.14
CA TYR A 151 32.16 -28.20 0.96
C TYR A 151 30.86 -27.66 0.34
N LEU A 152 29.71 -27.87 0.99
CA LEU A 152 28.43 -27.33 0.58
C LEU A 152 28.02 -26.16 1.49
N MET A 153 27.63 -25.05 0.89
CA MET A 153 27.06 -23.90 1.61
C MET A 153 25.60 -23.71 1.19
N ILE A 154 24.71 -23.60 2.16
CA ILE A 154 23.28 -23.36 1.96
C ILE A 154 22.91 -22.10 2.71
N GLU A 155 22.27 -21.17 2.01
CA GLU A 155 21.79 -19.92 2.59
C GLU A 155 20.29 -19.77 2.39
N MET A 156 19.60 -19.42 3.48
CA MET A 156 18.16 -19.14 3.46
C MET A 156 17.93 -17.72 2.93
N ARG A 157 17.30 -17.61 1.75
CA ARG A 157 16.88 -16.32 1.19
C ARG A 157 15.42 -16.03 1.49
N GLU A 158 15.00 -14.79 1.23
CA GLU A 158 13.61 -14.40 1.49
C GLU A 158 12.63 -15.25 0.66
N LYS A 159 12.95 -15.52 -0.61
CA LYS A 159 12.06 -16.24 -1.53
C LYS A 159 12.55 -17.65 -1.88
N GLN A 160 13.84 -17.91 -1.77
CA GLN A 160 14.51 -19.10 -2.33
C GLN A 160 15.57 -19.66 -1.37
N LEU A 161 16.19 -20.79 -1.71
CA LEU A 161 17.45 -21.23 -1.10
C LEU A 161 18.58 -21.05 -2.10
N LYS A 162 19.72 -20.54 -1.61
CA LYS A 162 20.96 -20.44 -2.39
C LYS A 162 21.90 -21.54 -1.95
N ILE A 163 22.26 -22.44 -2.87
CA ILE A 163 23.15 -23.57 -2.60
C ILE A 163 24.42 -23.38 -3.41
N SER A 164 25.55 -23.21 -2.73
CA SER A 164 26.87 -23.07 -3.36
C SER A 164 27.71 -24.29 -3.05
N ASP A 165 28.17 -24.96 -4.09
CA ASP A 165 29.01 -26.14 -3.99
C ASP A 165 30.45 -25.80 -4.37
N LEU A 166 31.36 -25.99 -3.41
CA LEU A 166 32.76 -25.62 -3.55
C LEU A 166 33.58 -26.69 -4.30
N LYS A 167 33.03 -27.88 -4.53
CA LYS A 167 33.69 -29.01 -5.24
C LYS A 167 32.95 -29.50 -6.48
N ASN A 168 31.79 -28.94 -6.82
CA ASN A 168 30.98 -29.29 -8.00
C ASN A 168 30.53 -30.76 -8.04
N GLN A 169 30.13 -31.31 -6.90
CA GLN A 169 29.60 -32.67 -6.71
C GLN A 169 28.11 -32.71 -6.33
N LEU A 170 27.42 -31.57 -6.30
CA LEU A 170 26.03 -31.41 -5.90
C LEU A 170 25.07 -32.23 -6.78
N GLN A 171 24.21 -33.01 -6.13
CA GLN A 171 23.07 -33.67 -6.77
C GLN A 171 21.80 -33.33 -5.99
N LEU A 172 20.79 -32.89 -6.73
CA LEU A 172 19.49 -32.50 -6.19
C LEU A 172 18.43 -33.50 -6.65
N ASP A 173 17.49 -33.81 -5.77
CA ASP A 173 16.24 -34.47 -6.18
C ASP A 173 15.27 -33.40 -6.68
N PRO A 174 14.97 -33.35 -8.01
CA PRO A 174 14.12 -32.32 -8.59
C PRO A 174 12.66 -32.39 -8.11
N TRP A 175 12.23 -33.50 -7.49
CA TRP A 175 10.89 -33.65 -6.94
C TRP A 175 10.76 -33.04 -5.53
N GLN A 176 11.87 -32.91 -4.80
CA GLN A 176 11.90 -32.32 -3.46
C GLN A 176 12.40 -30.85 -3.50
N LEU A 177 13.39 -30.57 -4.34
CA LEU A 177 13.99 -29.24 -4.54
C LEU A 177 14.17 -28.96 -6.04
N LEU A 178 13.36 -28.05 -6.55
CA LEU A 178 13.37 -27.60 -7.93
C LEU A 178 14.33 -26.42 -8.09
N GLU A 179 15.22 -26.51 -9.08
CA GLU A 179 16.04 -25.37 -9.51
C GLU A 179 15.16 -24.28 -10.13
N GLU A 180 15.36 -23.04 -9.69
CA GLU A 180 14.59 -21.86 -10.11
C GLU A 180 15.52 -20.73 -10.56
N PRO A 181 15.04 -19.80 -11.41
CA PRO A 181 15.79 -18.58 -11.70
C PRO A 181 15.96 -17.75 -10.43
N TYR A 182 17.13 -17.13 -10.27
CA TYR A 182 17.41 -16.22 -9.16
C TYR A 182 16.44 -15.02 -9.16
N ILE A 183 15.76 -14.82 -8.04
CA ILE A 183 14.90 -13.65 -7.79
C ILE A 183 15.67 -12.69 -6.88
N PRO A 184 16.17 -11.55 -7.40
CA PRO A 184 16.92 -10.61 -6.58
C PRO A 184 16.04 -9.97 -5.51
N GLU A 185 16.56 -9.90 -4.29
CA GLU A 185 15.91 -9.23 -3.15
C GLU A 185 15.97 -7.70 -3.29
N TYR A 186 17.03 -7.19 -3.90
CA TYR A 186 17.25 -5.77 -4.15
C TYR A 186 17.52 -5.52 -5.63
N PRO A 187 17.22 -4.32 -6.16
CA PRO A 187 17.57 -4.01 -7.55
C PRO A 187 19.08 -4.00 -7.77
N GLU A 188 19.50 -4.26 -9.00
CA GLU A 188 20.92 -4.35 -9.41
C GLU A 188 21.77 -3.14 -9.01
N ASN A 189 21.18 -1.94 -8.91
CA ASN A 189 21.90 -0.73 -8.57
C ASN A 189 21.93 -0.43 -7.06
N PHE A 190 21.34 -1.26 -6.20
CA PHE A 190 21.33 -1.02 -4.77
C PHE A 190 22.77 -0.90 -4.22
N PRO A 191 23.07 0.06 -3.32
CA PRO A 191 22.14 0.99 -2.66
C PRO A 191 21.86 2.30 -3.44
N ALA A 192 22.35 2.45 -4.66
CA ALA A 192 22.13 3.64 -5.49
C ALA A 192 20.68 3.72 -5.99
N PHE A 193 19.85 4.42 -5.22
CA PHE A 193 18.48 4.74 -5.61
C PHE A 193 18.45 5.87 -6.65
N ARG A 194 17.65 5.70 -7.70
CA ARG A 194 17.27 6.77 -8.63
C ARG A 194 15.77 6.99 -8.52
N ARG A 195 15.36 8.23 -8.23
CA ARG A 195 13.94 8.60 -8.17
C ARG A 195 13.30 8.40 -9.53
N SER A 196 12.13 7.77 -9.53
CA SER A 196 11.30 7.68 -10.73
C SER A 196 10.48 8.95 -10.91
N PRO A 197 10.06 9.29 -12.14
CA PRO A 197 9.06 10.33 -12.36
C PRO A 197 7.81 10.06 -11.52
N ARG A 198 7.37 11.07 -10.79
CA ARG A 198 6.24 10.97 -9.87
C ARG A 198 4.93 11.16 -10.62
N ILE A 199 3.95 10.28 -10.36
CA ILE A 199 2.56 10.49 -10.74
C ILE A 199 1.89 11.31 -9.63
N HIS A 200 1.24 12.41 -10.00
CA HIS A 200 0.56 13.29 -9.06
C HIS A 200 -0.93 13.33 -9.38
N LEU A 201 -1.73 12.67 -8.54
CA LEU A 201 -3.19 12.67 -8.68
C LEU A 201 -3.76 13.95 -8.07
N LYS A 202 -4.71 14.57 -8.78
CA LYS A 202 -5.35 15.82 -8.35
C LYS A 202 -6.75 15.53 -7.83
N GLU A 203 -7.10 16.18 -6.74
CA GLU A 203 -8.47 16.21 -6.24
C GLU A 203 -9.39 16.98 -7.21
N PRO A 204 -10.66 16.56 -7.37
CA PRO A 204 -11.62 17.26 -8.20
C PRO A 204 -11.98 18.63 -7.58
N LYS A 205 -12.04 19.68 -8.41
CA LYS A 205 -12.36 21.05 -7.99
C LYS A 205 -13.63 21.60 -8.66
N GLU A 206 -14.51 20.69 -9.06
CA GLU A 206 -15.71 21.01 -9.83
C GLU A 206 -16.75 21.73 -8.97
N LYS A 207 -17.56 22.58 -9.62
CA LYS A 207 -18.73 23.22 -9.02
C LYS A 207 -19.98 22.62 -9.63
N ILE A 208 -20.72 21.84 -8.84
CA ILE A 208 -21.91 21.13 -9.29
C ILE A 208 -23.15 21.93 -8.89
N GLU A 209 -23.86 22.45 -9.89
CA GLU A 209 -25.17 23.06 -9.68
C GLU A 209 -26.25 21.98 -9.63
N ILE A 210 -27.02 21.98 -8.55
CA ILE A 210 -28.18 21.13 -8.37
C ILE A 210 -29.43 21.98 -8.68
N GLN A 211 -30.20 21.56 -9.68
CA GLN A 211 -31.45 22.21 -10.04
C GLN A 211 -32.54 21.90 -9.02
N ALA A 212 -33.31 22.93 -8.65
CA ALA A 212 -34.53 22.76 -7.87
C ALA A 212 -35.64 22.10 -8.71
N PRO A 213 -36.57 21.35 -8.07
CA PRO A 213 -37.72 20.83 -8.79
C PRO A 213 -38.57 21.98 -9.33
N LYS A 214 -39.20 21.77 -10.51
CA LYS A 214 -40.20 22.72 -11.04
C LYS A 214 -41.31 22.93 -10.00
N GLN A 215 -41.99 24.07 -9.96
CA GLN A 215 -43.09 24.30 -9.00
C GLN A 215 -44.22 23.26 -9.15
N LYS A 216 -44.87 22.90 -8.04
CA LYS A 216 -46.03 22.00 -8.01
C LYS A 216 -47.21 22.62 -8.76
N SER A 217 -47.88 21.82 -9.59
CA SER A 217 -49.11 22.26 -10.25
C SER A 217 -50.23 22.29 -9.23
N ASN A 218 -50.80 23.47 -8.97
CA ASN A 218 -51.93 23.68 -8.07
C ASN A 218 -53.21 24.00 -8.86
N GLU A 219 -54.36 23.60 -8.34
CA GLU A 219 -55.66 24.13 -8.79
C GLU A 219 -55.67 25.64 -8.51
N GLY A 220 -55.84 26.48 -9.53
CA GLY A 220 -55.86 27.92 -9.33
C GLY A 220 -56.99 28.31 -8.38
N LYS A 221 -56.75 29.21 -7.42
CA LYS A 221 -57.78 29.70 -6.47
C LYS A 221 -59.06 30.24 -7.13
N ASN A 222 -59.05 30.49 -8.44
CA ASN A 222 -60.20 30.98 -9.22
C ASN A 222 -60.75 29.94 -10.22
N GLU A 223 -60.17 28.74 -10.27
CA GLU A 223 -60.49 27.70 -11.25
C GLU A 223 -61.74 26.91 -10.84
N TRP A 224 -61.93 26.69 -9.54
CA TRP A 224 -63.21 26.20 -8.99
C TRP A 224 -64.35 27.20 -9.24
N LEU A 225 -64.09 28.51 -9.13
CA LEU A 225 -65.05 29.58 -9.47
C LEU A 225 -65.43 29.50 -10.96
N LYS A 226 -64.46 29.37 -11.87
CA LYS A 226 -64.73 29.21 -13.31
C LYS A 226 -65.53 27.94 -13.64
N THR A 227 -65.42 26.91 -12.80
CA THR A 227 -66.12 25.63 -13.00
C THR A 227 -67.56 25.66 -12.46
N ILE A 228 -67.80 26.42 -11.37
CA ILE A 228 -69.07 26.46 -10.62
C ILE A 228 -69.95 27.67 -11.00
N VAL A 229 -69.35 28.82 -11.31
CA VAL A 229 -70.08 30.08 -11.60
C VAL A 229 -70.95 30.00 -12.86
N PRO A 230 -70.51 29.45 -14.01
CA PRO A 230 -71.35 29.39 -15.21
C PRO A 230 -72.61 28.51 -15.05
N PRO A 231 -72.53 27.29 -14.48
CA PRO A 231 -73.72 26.49 -14.18
C PRO A 231 -74.66 27.18 -13.18
N LEU A 232 -74.14 27.73 -12.08
CA LEU A 232 -74.97 28.43 -11.09
C LEU A 232 -75.64 29.67 -11.67
N GLY A 233 -74.90 30.46 -12.46
CA GLY A 233 -75.43 31.63 -13.15
C GLY A 233 -76.56 31.27 -14.11
N MET A 234 -76.43 30.17 -14.87
CA MET A 234 -77.49 29.69 -15.75
C MET A 234 -78.72 29.16 -15.01
N VAL A 235 -78.56 28.49 -13.87
CA VAL A 235 -79.70 28.05 -13.04
C VAL A 235 -80.49 29.25 -12.52
N VAL A 236 -79.79 30.27 -12.01
CA VAL A 236 -80.41 31.51 -11.51
C VAL A 236 -81.10 32.29 -12.63
N LEU A 237 -80.41 32.48 -13.77
CA LEU A 237 -80.96 33.16 -14.95
C LEU A 237 -82.19 32.42 -15.49
N SER A 238 -82.14 31.09 -15.60
CA SER A 238 -83.25 30.26 -16.07
C SER A 238 -84.47 30.35 -15.14
N GLY A 239 -84.24 30.35 -13.81
CA GLY A 239 -85.29 30.53 -12.81
C GLY A 239 -85.93 31.92 -12.89
N ALA A 240 -85.12 32.98 -13.02
CA ALA A 240 -85.60 34.35 -13.15
C ALA A 240 -86.40 34.57 -14.44
N THR A 241 -85.93 34.05 -15.58
CA THR A 241 -86.66 34.14 -16.86
C THR A 241 -87.92 33.29 -16.87
N SER A 242 -87.93 32.17 -16.14
CA SER A 242 -89.14 31.34 -15.97
C SER A 242 -90.22 32.06 -15.16
N PHE A 243 -89.83 32.87 -14.18
CA PHE A 243 -90.75 33.68 -13.38
C PHE A 243 -91.30 34.88 -14.18
N LEU A 244 -90.46 35.50 -15.03
CA LEU A 244 -90.81 36.71 -15.79
C LEU A 244 -91.57 36.44 -17.11
N SER A 245 -91.33 35.30 -17.78
CA SER A 245 -91.90 35.03 -19.12
C SER A 245 -93.26 34.32 -19.12
N GLY A 246 -93.87 34.07 -17.96
CA GLY A 246 -95.22 33.49 -17.88
C GLY A 246 -95.31 31.98 -18.18
N GLY A 247 -94.21 31.24 -18.11
CA GLY A 247 -94.23 29.77 -18.09
C GLY A 247 -94.39 29.07 -19.45
N ASN A 248 -93.61 29.47 -20.47
CA ASN A 248 -93.55 28.71 -21.73
C ASN A 248 -92.85 27.34 -21.51
N PRO A 249 -93.55 26.20 -21.61
CA PRO A 249 -93.00 24.87 -21.29
C PRO A 249 -91.88 24.44 -22.24
N VAL A 250 -91.85 24.92 -23.49
CA VAL A 250 -90.79 24.60 -24.45
C VAL A 250 -89.48 25.30 -24.07
N MET A 251 -89.57 26.54 -23.59
CA MET A 251 -88.42 27.31 -23.12
C MET A 251 -87.83 26.69 -21.84
N LEU A 252 -88.69 26.21 -20.93
CA LEU A 252 -88.27 25.50 -19.71
C LEU A 252 -87.53 24.19 -20.00
N ILE A 253 -88.02 23.37 -20.93
CA ILE A 253 -87.37 22.09 -21.28
C ILE A 253 -86.01 22.36 -21.96
N SER A 254 -85.94 23.34 -22.87
CA SER A 254 -84.68 23.71 -23.55
C SER A 254 -83.62 24.28 -22.60
N MET A 255 -84.00 25.19 -21.68
CA MET A 255 -83.08 25.77 -20.70
C MET A 255 -82.70 24.78 -19.59
N GLY A 256 -83.62 23.93 -19.16
CA GLY A 256 -83.35 22.84 -18.21
C GLY A 256 -82.39 21.81 -18.79
N GLY A 257 -82.58 21.41 -20.05
CA GLY A 257 -81.67 20.51 -20.78
C GLY A 257 -80.28 21.12 -20.97
N ALA A 258 -80.18 22.39 -21.35
CA ALA A 258 -78.90 23.11 -21.48
C ALA A 258 -78.16 23.24 -20.13
N SER A 259 -78.89 23.47 -19.04
CA SER A 259 -78.33 23.56 -17.69
C SER A 259 -77.78 22.21 -17.20
N LEU A 260 -78.50 21.11 -17.44
CA LEU A 260 -78.04 19.75 -17.10
C LEU A 260 -76.78 19.36 -17.89
N LEU A 261 -76.73 19.67 -19.19
CA LEU A 261 -75.55 19.43 -20.02
C LEU A 261 -74.36 20.26 -19.53
N THR A 262 -74.55 21.56 -19.28
CA THR A 262 -73.49 22.45 -18.79
C THR A 262 -72.96 22.00 -17.44
N THR A 263 -73.84 21.58 -16.52
CA THR A 263 -73.45 21.05 -15.22
C THR A 263 -72.67 19.74 -15.36
N GLY A 264 -73.12 18.84 -16.24
CA GLY A 264 -72.41 17.60 -16.56
C GLY A 264 -71.02 17.83 -17.14
N PHE A 265 -70.88 18.78 -18.07
CA PHE A 265 -69.59 19.19 -18.62
C PHE A 265 -68.68 19.84 -17.58
N SER A 266 -69.19 20.69 -16.68
CA SER A 266 -68.41 21.28 -15.60
C SER A 266 -67.87 20.24 -14.62
N VAL A 267 -68.71 19.28 -14.21
CA VAL A 267 -68.28 18.19 -13.32
C VAL A 267 -67.25 17.30 -14.01
N SER A 268 -67.48 16.93 -15.27
CA SER A 268 -66.52 16.17 -16.08
C SER A 268 -65.19 16.91 -16.20
N SER A 269 -65.24 18.22 -16.53
CA SER A 269 -64.06 19.07 -16.66
C SER A 269 -63.28 19.21 -15.35
N TYR A 270 -63.95 19.24 -14.20
CA TYR A 270 -63.29 19.25 -12.88
C TYR A 270 -62.48 17.97 -12.66
N PHE A 271 -63.11 16.80 -12.88
CA PHE A 271 -62.44 15.52 -12.70
C PHE A 271 -61.31 15.30 -13.70
N THR A 272 -61.47 15.73 -14.96
CA THR A 272 -60.39 15.66 -15.95
C THR A 272 -59.24 16.59 -15.59
N ASN A 273 -59.52 17.83 -15.16
CA ASN A 273 -58.47 18.78 -14.77
C ASN A 273 -57.72 18.29 -13.53
N LYS A 274 -58.44 17.77 -12.52
CA LYS A 274 -57.84 17.15 -11.33
C LYS A 274 -56.96 15.94 -11.68
N LYS A 275 -57.42 15.07 -12.59
CA LYS A 275 -56.64 13.93 -13.09
C LYS A 275 -55.39 14.40 -13.85
N GLU A 276 -55.50 15.45 -14.65
CA GLU A 276 -54.38 16.00 -15.40
C GLU A 276 -53.34 16.67 -14.48
N ILE A 277 -53.77 17.43 -13.47
CA ILE A 277 -52.90 18.00 -12.44
C ILE A 277 -52.17 16.88 -11.69
N ASN A 278 -52.89 15.82 -11.28
CA ASN A 278 -52.28 14.69 -10.61
C ASN A 278 -51.25 13.99 -11.51
N ARG A 279 -51.56 13.78 -12.79
CA ARG A 279 -50.63 13.22 -13.78
C ARG A 279 -49.39 14.10 -13.97
N LYS A 280 -49.57 15.42 -14.08
CA LYS A 280 -48.47 16.39 -14.20
C LYS A 280 -47.56 16.37 -12.96
N ASN A 281 -48.14 16.29 -11.76
CA ASN A 281 -47.39 16.21 -10.52
C ASN A 281 -46.66 14.86 -10.36
N HIS A 282 -47.26 13.75 -10.80
CA HIS A 282 -46.58 12.44 -10.82
C HIS A 282 -45.39 12.42 -11.79
N MET A 283 -45.58 12.89 -13.03
CA MET A 283 -44.48 12.99 -13.99
C MET A 283 -43.38 13.93 -13.50
N ARG A 284 -43.73 15.04 -12.84
CA ARG A 284 -42.78 15.96 -12.18
C ARG A 284 -41.92 15.22 -11.16
N GLU A 285 -42.53 14.42 -10.30
CA GLU A 285 -41.84 13.63 -9.29
C GLU A 285 -40.92 12.58 -9.93
N GLU A 286 -41.42 11.77 -10.87
CA GLU A 286 -40.63 10.75 -11.56
C GLU A 286 -39.40 11.35 -12.26
N HIS A 287 -39.58 12.42 -13.03
CA HIS A 287 -38.47 13.09 -13.72
C HIS A 287 -37.45 13.67 -12.74
N PHE A 288 -37.92 14.26 -11.63
CA PHE A 288 -37.01 14.83 -10.64
C PHE A 288 -36.24 13.74 -9.87
N ARG A 289 -36.90 12.64 -9.50
CA ARG A 289 -36.24 11.47 -8.90
C ARG A 289 -35.19 10.88 -9.84
N GLN A 290 -35.47 10.76 -11.13
CA GLN A 290 -34.48 10.33 -12.14
C GLN A 290 -33.29 11.29 -12.22
N TYR A 291 -33.55 12.60 -12.20
CA TYR A 291 -32.51 13.63 -12.14
C TYR A 291 -31.64 13.48 -10.88
N MET A 292 -32.26 13.27 -9.71
CA MET A 292 -31.54 13.07 -8.46
C MET A 292 -30.64 11.82 -8.51
N ILE A 293 -31.12 10.70 -9.05
CA ILE A 293 -30.31 9.48 -9.20
C ILE A 293 -29.08 9.76 -10.06
N LYS A 294 -29.25 10.44 -11.20
CA LYS A 294 -28.13 10.81 -12.08
C LYS A 294 -27.12 11.72 -11.36
N LYS A 295 -27.60 12.74 -10.66
CA LYS A 295 -26.73 13.66 -9.92
C LYS A 295 -26.02 12.99 -8.76
N LYS A 296 -26.69 12.09 -8.04
CA LYS A 296 -26.08 11.28 -6.98
C LYS A 296 -24.91 10.45 -7.52
N SER A 297 -25.09 9.83 -8.69
CA SER A 297 -24.02 9.07 -9.35
C SER A 297 -22.83 9.96 -9.71
N GLU A 298 -23.06 11.16 -10.24
CA GLU A 298 -22.01 12.13 -10.58
C GLU A 298 -21.23 12.56 -9.33
N LEU A 299 -21.92 12.90 -8.24
CA LEU A 299 -21.30 13.28 -6.97
C LEU A 299 -20.51 12.14 -6.32
N ASN A 300 -21.03 10.91 -6.39
CA ASN A 300 -20.30 9.71 -5.93
C ASN A 300 -18.97 9.52 -6.68
N VAL A 301 -18.96 9.73 -8.00
CA VAL A 301 -17.73 9.64 -8.80
C VAL A 301 -16.71 10.67 -8.35
N LEU A 302 -17.14 11.92 -8.09
CA LEU A 302 -16.26 12.97 -7.59
C LEU A 302 -15.71 12.63 -6.20
N GLN A 303 -16.57 12.19 -5.29
CA GLN A 303 -16.17 11.80 -3.94
C GLN A 303 -15.16 10.63 -3.95
N GLN A 304 -15.41 9.60 -4.78
CA GLN A 304 -14.48 8.49 -4.94
C GLN A 304 -13.16 8.93 -5.58
N THR A 305 -13.21 9.83 -6.57
CA THR A 305 -12.01 10.37 -7.22
C THR A 305 -11.16 11.15 -6.21
N GLN A 306 -11.79 11.98 -5.37
CA GLN A 306 -11.11 12.68 -4.29
C GLN A 306 -10.45 11.70 -3.31
N LYS A 307 -11.21 10.68 -2.85
CA LYS A 307 -10.69 9.66 -1.92
C LYS A 307 -9.49 8.92 -2.49
N THR A 308 -9.60 8.42 -3.73
CA THR A 308 -8.51 7.71 -4.41
C THR A 308 -7.28 8.61 -4.62
N ALA A 309 -7.47 9.89 -4.95
CA ALA A 309 -6.35 10.83 -5.04
C ALA A 309 -5.66 11.00 -3.68
N LEU A 310 -6.42 11.19 -2.60
CA LEU A 310 -5.88 11.38 -1.25
C LEU A 310 -5.15 10.14 -0.72
N GLU A 311 -5.74 8.94 -0.89
CA GLU A 311 -5.14 7.67 -0.49
C GLU A 311 -3.86 7.39 -1.27
N TYR A 312 -3.86 7.61 -2.59
CA TYR A 312 -2.66 7.45 -3.41
C TYR A 312 -1.54 8.41 -2.97
N MET A 313 -1.89 9.67 -2.75
CA MET A 313 -0.94 10.72 -2.38
C MET A 313 -0.44 10.58 -0.94
N ASN A 314 -1.24 9.98 -0.05
CA ASN A 314 -0.93 9.77 1.36
C ASN A 314 -1.16 8.30 1.77
N PRO A 315 -0.28 7.39 1.32
CA PRO A 315 -0.42 5.95 1.56
C PRO A 315 -0.52 5.61 3.05
N SER A 316 -1.11 4.46 3.36
CA SER A 316 -1.15 3.94 4.73
C SER A 316 0.24 3.54 5.21
N LEU A 317 0.40 3.36 6.53
CA LEU A 317 1.67 2.89 7.09
C LEU A 317 2.05 1.49 6.59
N ASP A 318 1.06 0.62 6.39
CA ASP A 318 1.27 -0.74 5.85
C ASP A 318 1.75 -0.67 4.39
N GLU A 319 1.15 0.21 3.58
CA GLU A 319 1.59 0.44 2.20
C GLU A 319 3.01 1.01 2.16
N LEU A 320 3.35 1.95 3.05
CA LEU A 320 4.71 2.51 3.13
C LEU A 320 5.73 1.46 3.59
N ALA A 321 5.36 0.55 4.49
CA ALA A 321 6.21 -0.56 4.92
C ALA A 321 6.52 -1.50 3.74
N LEU A 322 5.50 -1.86 2.96
CA LEU A 322 5.68 -2.65 1.73
C LEU A 322 6.53 -1.91 0.71
N MET A 323 6.28 -0.61 0.48
CA MET A 323 7.09 0.19 -0.44
C MET A 323 8.56 0.23 -0.05
N ALA A 324 8.86 0.37 1.25
CA ALA A 324 10.23 0.39 1.76
C ALA A 324 10.91 -0.99 1.59
N LYS A 325 10.17 -2.06 1.91
CA LYS A 325 10.65 -3.44 1.81
C LYS A 325 10.98 -3.82 0.36
N ASP A 326 10.07 -3.52 -0.57
CA ASP A 326 10.20 -3.90 -1.99
C ASP A 326 11.06 -2.91 -2.80
N TYR A 327 11.66 -1.91 -2.14
CA TYR A 327 12.43 -0.85 -2.78
C TYR A 327 11.64 -0.18 -3.92
N HIS A 328 10.38 0.12 -3.65
CA HIS A 328 9.40 0.53 -4.65
C HIS A 328 9.80 1.86 -5.32
N ALA A 329 9.45 2.03 -6.60
CA ALA A 329 9.79 3.22 -7.40
C ALA A 329 9.28 4.57 -6.82
N ARG A 330 8.32 4.50 -5.89
CA ARG A 330 7.68 5.64 -5.21
C ARG A 330 8.35 6.07 -3.90
N ILE A 331 9.35 5.32 -3.41
CA ILE A 331 10.14 5.82 -2.28
C ILE A 331 10.88 7.10 -2.70
N TYR A 332 11.03 8.03 -1.77
CA TYR A 332 11.65 9.34 -1.99
C TYR A 332 10.98 10.18 -3.11
N GLU A 333 9.69 9.97 -3.38
CA GLU A 333 8.99 10.69 -4.46
C GLU A 333 8.72 12.18 -4.13
N ARG A 334 8.68 12.56 -2.85
CA ARG A 334 8.41 13.96 -2.44
C ARG A 334 9.69 14.78 -2.40
N MET A 335 9.68 15.87 -3.15
CA MET A 335 10.81 16.79 -3.29
C MET A 335 10.49 18.15 -2.68
N THR A 336 11.52 18.93 -2.35
CA THR A 336 11.40 20.29 -1.77
C THR A 336 10.54 21.26 -2.58
N VAL A 337 10.40 21.02 -3.89
CA VAL A 337 9.60 21.84 -4.80
C VAL A 337 8.12 21.42 -4.88
N ASN A 338 7.74 20.29 -4.27
CA ASN A 338 6.36 19.82 -4.29
C ASN A 338 5.54 20.46 -3.17
N GLU A 339 4.26 20.73 -3.46
CA GLU A 339 3.32 21.33 -2.50
C GLU A 339 3.13 20.47 -1.23
N ASP A 340 3.31 19.15 -1.35
CA ASP A 340 3.14 18.18 -0.26
C ASP A 340 4.46 17.77 0.42
N PHE A 341 5.53 18.54 0.19
CA PHE A 341 6.81 18.36 0.89
C PHE A 341 6.61 18.53 2.41
N LEU A 342 7.21 17.61 3.19
CA LEU A 342 7.06 17.56 4.66
C LEU A 342 5.61 17.46 5.15
N THR A 343 4.70 16.96 4.32
CA THR A 343 3.34 16.61 4.74
C THR A 343 3.30 15.20 5.29
N VAL A 344 2.62 14.97 6.41
CA VAL A 344 2.49 13.64 7.05
C VAL A 344 1.04 13.28 7.32
N ARG A 345 0.71 11.99 7.22
CA ARG A 345 -0.61 11.44 7.54
C ARG A 345 -0.70 11.15 9.03
N LEU A 346 -1.69 11.71 9.70
CA LEU A 346 -1.95 11.52 11.13
C LEU A 346 -2.88 10.34 11.41
N GLY A 347 -3.80 10.05 10.47
CA GLY A 347 -4.81 9.03 10.66
C GLY A 347 -5.85 9.04 9.55
N ILE A 348 -7.03 8.53 9.87
CA ILE A 348 -8.21 8.51 9.02
C ILE A 348 -9.31 9.28 9.74
N GLY A 349 -10.07 10.08 9.01
CA GLY A 349 -11.27 10.71 9.55
C GLY A 349 -12.02 11.49 8.49
N GLU A 350 -12.74 12.51 8.94
CA GLU A 350 -13.62 13.30 8.10
C GLU A 350 -12.94 14.59 7.64
N ILE A 351 -13.01 14.86 6.34
CA ILE A 351 -12.47 16.07 5.72
C ILE A 351 -13.52 16.74 4.85
N ASN A 352 -13.31 18.00 4.48
CA ASN A 352 -14.20 18.68 3.53
C ASN A 352 -14.03 18.13 2.11
N ALA A 353 -15.13 18.08 1.36
CA ALA A 353 -15.06 17.76 -0.07
C ALA A 353 -14.27 18.83 -0.83
N SER A 354 -13.48 18.40 -1.80
CA SER A 354 -12.65 19.29 -2.64
C SER A 354 -13.46 20.00 -3.74
N PHE A 355 -14.63 19.46 -4.06
CA PHE A 355 -15.61 20.01 -4.98
C PHE A 355 -16.76 20.70 -4.22
N GLN A 356 -17.54 21.52 -4.90
CA GLN A 356 -18.61 22.31 -4.28
C GLN A 356 -19.96 21.96 -4.90
N THR A 357 -20.97 21.71 -4.07
CA THR A 357 -22.37 21.58 -4.47
C THR A 357 -23.12 22.88 -4.20
N ASN A 358 -23.75 23.45 -5.22
CA ASN A 358 -24.60 24.61 -5.09
C ASN A 358 -26.07 24.18 -5.23
N PHE A 359 -26.84 24.31 -4.14
CA PHE A 359 -28.26 24.02 -4.12
C PHE A 359 -29.00 25.04 -3.26
N GLN A 360 -30.02 25.67 -3.85
CA GLN A 360 -30.93 26.58 -3.16
C GLN A 360 -32.27 25.85 -2.97
N PRO A 361 -32.63 25.44 -1.74
CA PRO A 361 -33.88 24.75 -1.50
C PRO A 361 -35.07 25.70 -1.72
N VAL A 362 -36.13 25.17 -2.34
CA VAL A 362 -37.41 25.86 -2.47
C VAL A 362 -38.23 25.56 -1.22
N GLU A 363 -38.71 26.62 -0.55
CA GLU A 363 -39.55 26.50 0.64
C GLU A 363 -40.85 25.73 0.32
N GLU A 364 -41.32 24.94 1.30
CA GLU A 364 -42.56 24.15 1.23
C GLU A 364 -42.63 23.08 0.12
N ASP A 365 -41.49 22.62 -0.43
CA ASP A 365 -41.45 21.52 -1.39
C ASP A 365 -40.70 20.28 -0.88
N GLU A 366 -41.41 19.17 -0.74
CA GLU A 366 -40.86 17.89 -0.24
C GLU A 366 -39.72 17.36 -1.12
N LEU A 367 -39.83 17.47 -2.46
CA LEU A 367 -38.79 16.99 -3.38
C LEU A 367 -37.53 17.86 -3.28
N SER A 368 -37.69 19.17 -3.05
CA SER A 368 -36.56 20.06 -2.81
C SER A 368 -35.82 19.71 -1.51
N ASN A 369 -36.55 19.38 -0.45
CA ASN A 369 -35.95 18.94 0.82
C ASN A 369 -35.23 17.60 0.65
N GLU A 370 -35.87 16.64 -0.05
CA GLU A 370 -35.27 15.34 -0.38
C GLU A 370 -33.96 15.50 -1.18
N ALA A 371 -33.91 16.43 -2.14
CA ALA A 371 -32.69 16.76 -2.88
C ALA A 371 -31.60 17.36 -1.98
N PHE A 372 -31.94 18.25 -1.05
CA PHE A 372 -30.95 18.80 -0.10
C PHE A 372 -30.33 17.70 0.77
N GLU A 373 -31.16 16.82 1.33
CA GLU A 373 -30.73 15.74 2.22
C GLU A 373 -29.89 14.67 1.50
N HIS A 374 -30.19 14.37 0.23
CA HIS A 374 -29.50 13.29 -0.49
C HIS A 374 -28.39 13.74 -1.43
N LEU A 375 -28.37 15.00 -1.89
CA LEU A 375 -27.40 15.48 -2.88
C LEU A 375 -26.48 16.59 -2.37
N ASN A 376 -26.86 17.31 -1.30
CA ASN A 376 -26.05 18.41 -0.78
C ASN A 376 -25.38 18.02 0.54
N SER A 377 -26.16 17.65 1.56
CA SER A 377 -25.65 17.34 2.91
C SER A 377 -24.55 16.26 2.93
N PRO A 378 -24.73 15.08 2.29
CA PRO A 378 -23.79 13.96 2.40
C PRO A 378 -22.47 14.17 1.63
N TYR A 379 -22.46 15.14 0.71
CA TYR A 379 -21.32 15.40 -0.17
C TYR A 379 -20.51 16.64 0.26
N LYS A 380 -20.86 17.27 1.38
CA LYS A 380 -20.04 18.35 1.96
C LYS A 380 -18.75 17.83 2.60
N GLN A 381 -18.81 16.62 3.15
CA GLN A 381 -17.71 15.98 3.85
C GLN A 381 -17.43 14.61 3.24
N LEU A 382 -16.17 14.22 3.29
CA LEU A 382 -15.67 12.92 2.91
C LEU A 382 -15.21 12.22 4.19
N GLY A 383 -15.94 11.17 4.57
CA GLY A 383 -15.54 10.26 5.64
C GLY A 383 -14.44 9.30 5.20
N ASP A 384 -13.78 8.70 6.19
CA ASP A 384 -12.73 7.69 6.01
C ASP A 384 -11.60 8.11 5.05
N ALA A 385 -11.16 9.37 5.13
CA ALA A 385 -10.07 9.91 4.33
C ALA A 385 -8.80 10.17 5.16
N PRO A 386 -7.60 10.13 4.55
CA PRO A 386 -6.36 10.49 5.23
C PRO A 386 -6.39 11.93 5.77
N ILE A 387 -6.19 12.08 7.08
CA ILE A 387 -5.95 13.40 7.69
C ILE A 387 -4.46 13.71 7.58
N ILE A 388 -4.14 14.85 6.98
CA ILE A 388 -2.76 15.27 6.71
C ILE A 388 -2.43 16.57 7.44
N VAL A 389 -1.15 16.74 7.78
CA VAL A 389 -0.62 17.97 8.34
C VAL A 389 0.70 18.34 7.68
N SER A 390 0.89 19.61 7.36
CA SER A 390 2.14 20.14 6.84
C SER A 390 3.08 20.48 7.99
N LEU A 391 4.26 19.86 8.05
CA LEU A 391 5.30 20.22 9.03
C LEU A 391 6.11 21.45 8.60
N LEU A 392 5.94 21.91 7.35
CA LEU A 392 6.61 23.10 6.84
C LEU A 392 5.95 24.38 7.38
N GLU A 393 4.63 24.36 7.55
CA GLU A 393 3.83 25.54 7.91
C GLU A 393 3.63 25.68 9.42
N GLN A 394 3.86 24.61 10.18
CA GLN A 394 3.55 24.57 11.61
C GLN A 394 4.41 23.58 12.40
N THR A 395 4.54 23.85 13.70
CA THR A 395 5.13 22.92 14.67
C THR A 395 4.06 21.96 15.20
N VAL A 396 4.38 20.67 15.27
CA VAL A 396 3.48 19.65 15.82
C VAL A 396 3.96 19.23 17.20
N GLY A 397 3.06 19.35 18.20
CA GLY A 397 3.23 18.78 19.53
C GLY A 397 2.31 17.58 19.73
N LEU A 398 2.81 16.51 20.34
CA LEU A 398 2.03 15.32 20.66
C LEU A 398 1.84 15.22 22.18
N ALA A 399 0.61 14.94 22.63
CA ALA A 399 0.28 14.79 24.05
C ALA A 399 -0.41 13.44 24.29
N GLY A 400 0.05 12.70 25.30
CA GLY A 400 -0.42 11.35 25.57
C GLY A 400 0.53 10.57 26.48
N THR A 401 0.31 9.27 26.59
CA THR A 401 1.21 8.38 27.35
C THR A 401 2.52 8.14 26.59
N PRO A 402 3.67 7.97 27.27
CA PRO A 402 4.96 7.83 26.62
C PRO A 402 5.03 6.73 25.54
N SER A 403 4.39 5.57 25.78
CA SER A 403 4.37 4.46 24.81
C SER A 403 3.62 4.79 23.53
N VAL A 404 2.47 5.45 23.64
CA VAL A 404 1.66 5.88 22.49
C VAL A 404 2.36 6.99 21.73
N LEU A 405 2.93 7.97 22.45
CA LEU A 405 3.69 9.07 21.85
C LEU A 405 4.90 8.60 21.07
N ARG A 406 5.66 7.66 21.64
CA ARG A 406 6.82 7.05 20.97
C ARG A 406 6.40 6.35 19.68
N THR A 407 5.33 5.56 19.74
CA THR A 407 4.79 4.87 18.56
C THR A 407 4.38 5.88 17.50
N ALA A 408 3.60 6.90 17.87
CA ALA A 408 3.19 7.96 16.95
C ALA A 408 4.39 8.67 16.29
N LEU A 409 5.41 9.03 17.09
CA LEU A 409 6.61 9.69 16.57
C LEU A 409 7.40 8.80 15.60
N GLN A 410 7.58 7.53 15.94
CA GLN A 410 8.21 6.54 15.06
C GLN A 410 7.44 6.39 13.75
N LEU A 411 6.10 6.36 13.79
CA LEU A 411 5.28 6.27 12.58
C LEU A 411 5.39 7.54 11.71
N LEU A 412 5.42 8.73 12.31
CA LEU A 412 5.61 9.99 11.56
C LEU A 412 6.99 10.04 10.90
N LEU A 413 8.05 9.72 11.65
CA LEU A 413 9.41 9.69 11.11
C LEU A 413 9.58 8.61 10.04
N PHE A 414 8.91 7.46 10.18
CA PHE A 414 8.93 6.41 9.16
C PHE A 414 8.29 6.88 7.85
N GLN A 415 7.14 7.54 7.91
CA GLN A 415 6.52 8.14 6.71
C GLN A 415 7.46 9.12 6.01
N LEU A 416 8.11 10.00 6.78
CA LEU A 416 9.10 10.94 6.24
C LEU A 416 10.28 10.22 5.61
N CYS A 417 10.81 9.19 6.29
CA CYS A 417 11.89 8.35 5.78
C CYS A 417 11.55 7.70 4.44
N VAL A 418 10.33 7.18 4.26
CA VAL A 418 9.96 6.49 3.03
C VAL A 418 9.68 7.48 1.90
N LEU A 419 8.99 8.59 2.18
CA LEU A 419 8.52 9.51 1.14
C LEU A 419 9.54 10.60 0.75
N HIS A 420 10.52 10.89 1.60
CA HIS A 420 11.53 11.93 1.37
C HIS A 420 12.94 11.34 1.38
N SER A 421 13.79 11.73 0.45
CA SER A 421 15.18 11.29 0.48
C SER A 421 15.92 11.88 1.66
N TYR A 422 16.85 11.10 2.21
CA TYR A 422 17.90 11.53 3.13
C TYR A 422 18.83 12.62 2.54
N ARG A 423 18.67 12.98 1.25
CA ARG A 423 19.31 14.14 0.59
C ARG A 423 18.58 15.45 0.83
N ASP A 424 17.27 15.38 1.07
CA ASP A 424 16.39 16.54 1.17
C ASP A 424 15.98 16.79 2.64
N VAL A 425 15.96 15.73 3.46
CA VAL A 425 15.56 15.77 4.87
C VAL A 425 16.60 15.05 5.73
N GLU A 426 17.07 15.74 6.77
CA GLU A 426 17.94 15.19 7.81
C GLU A 426 17.21 15.26 9.16
N PHE A 427 17.40 14.25 10.01
CA PHE A 427 16.79 14.18 11.33
C PHE A 427 17.79 14.55 12.41
N ILE A 428 17.32 15.38 13.35
CA ILE A 428 18.00 15.65 14.62
C ILE A 428 17.05 15.24 15.72
N THR A 429 17.44 14.25 16.52
CA THR A 429 16.61 13.63 17.54
C THR A 429 17.29 13.74 18.89
N LEU A 430 16.62 14.40 19.84
CA LEU A 430 17.08 14.55 21.22
C LEU A 430 16.30 13.58 22.10
N ILE A 431 16.98 12.60 22.68
CA ILE A 431 16.35 11.52 23.44
C ILE A 431 17.15 11.16 24.69
N PRO A 432 16.49 10.79 25.80
CA PRO A 432 17.18 10.23 26.97
C PRO A 432 17.94 8.94 26.62
N SER A 433 19.07 8.68 27.27
CA SER A 433 19.89 7.47 26.99
C SER A 433 19.14 6.16 27.21
N GLU A 434 18.24 6.11 28.18
CA GLU A 434 17.44 4.90 28.42
C GLU A 434 16.48 4.60 27.26
N GLU A 435 15.75 5.62 26.79
CA GLU A 435 14.89 5.50 25.61
C GLU A 435 15.71 5.15 24.35
N TYR A 436 16.93 5.68 24.22
CA TYR A 436 17.80 5.36 23.10
C TYR A 436 18.10 3.87 23.01
N GLU A 437 18.64 3.27 24.09
CA GLU A 437 19.03 1.86 24.09
C GLU A 437 17.83 0.92 23.89
N GLN A 438 16.67 1.26 24.45
CA GLN A 438 15.50 0.39 24.40
C GLN A 438 14.73 0.48 23.08
N HIS A 439 14.66 1.67 22.47
CA HIS A 439 13.67 1.92 21.41
C HIS A 439 14.18 2.64 20.17
N TRP A 440 15.29 3.39 20.27
CA TRP A 440 15.76 4.21 19.16
C TRP A 440 17.09 3.73 18.56
N ARG A 441 17.81 2.82 19.21
CA ARG A 441 19.13 2.35 18.76
C ARG A 441 19.14 1.90 17.30
N GLU A 442 18.11 1.20 16.82
CA GLU A 442 18.07 0.74 15.43
C GLU A 442 17.81 1.86 14.41
N TRP A 443 17.20 2.99 14.83
CA TRP A 443 16.99 4.15 13.96
C TRP A 443 18.31 4.77 13.48
N ARG A 444 19.41 4.50 14.19
CA ARG A 444 20.76 4.96 13.82
C ARG A 444 21.24 4.47 12.45
N TRP A 445 20.60 3.44 11.90
CA TRP A 445 20.91 2.89 10.58
C TRP A 445 20.23 3.64 9.43
N LEU A 446 19.20 4.44 9.73
CA LEU A 446 18.53 5.25 8.72
C LEU A 446 19.47 6.35 8.21
N PRO A 447 19.59 6.52 6.89
CA PRO A 447 20.51 7.50 6.32
C PRO A 447 20.12 8.94 6.63
N HIS A 448 18.84 9.20 6.98
CA HIS A 448 18.33 10.49 7.43
C HIS A 448 18.96 10.96 8.75
N ASN A 449 19.47 10.06 9.58
CA ASN A 449 20.15 10.41 10.83
C ASN A 449 21.60 10.84 10.61
N LYS A 450 22.10 10.94 9.39
CA LYS A 450 23.45 11.46 9.10
C LYS A 450 23.36 12.94 8.72
N ILE A 451 23.90 13.80 9.57
CA ILE A 451 24.08 15.24 9.28
C ILE A 451 25.29 15.37 8.36
N ARG A 452 25.06 15.62 7.08
CA ARG A 452 26.12 15.53 6.07
C ARG A 452 27.13 16.65 6.15
N SER A 453 26.68 17.86 6.47
CA SER A 453 27.54 19.04 6.59
C SER A 453 28.60 18.88 7.68
N LEU A 454 28.28 18.11 8.74
CA LEU A 454 29.16 17.88 9.89
C LEU A 454 29.76 16.48 9.93
N ASN A 455 29.30 15.57 9.06
CA ASN A 455 29.60 14.14 9.11
C ASN A 455 29.33 13.50 10.50
N LEU A 456 28.29 13.97 11.18
CA LEU A 456 27.85 13.50 12.49
C LEU A 456 26.53 12.73 12.39
N ARG A 457 26.18 12.00 13.45
CA ARG A 457 24.84 11.44 13.61
C ARG A 457 23.94 12.46 14.32
N GLY A 458 22.72 12.63 13.83
CA GLY A 458 21.73 13.55 14.39
C GLY A 458 21.00 13.02 15.61
N MET A 459 21.26 11.78 16.03
CA MET A 459 20.73 11.25 17.28
C MET A 459 21.64 11.62 18.44
N VAL A 460 21.13 12.44 19.35
CA VAL A 460 21.84 12.95 20.52
C VAL A 460 21.16 12.44 21.78
N HIS A 461 21.93 11.77 22.64
CA HIS A 461 21.49 11.32 23.95
C HIS A 461 22.54 11.63 25.02
N THR A 462 22.09 12.09 26.19
CA THR A 462 22.98 12.45 27.29
C THR A 462 23.62 11.19 27.86
N PRO A 463 24.96 11.06 27.94
CA PRO A 463 25.58 9.89 28.58
C PRO A 463 25.04 9.74 30.01
N LYS A 464 24.78 8.49 30.43
CA LYS A 464 24.41 8.21 31.82
C LYS A 464 25.49 8.83 32.71
N VAL A 465 25.10 9.77 33.56
CA VAL A 465 25.94 10.18 34.68
C VAL A 465 25.95 8.98 35.61
N GLU A 466 27.07 8.24 35.66
CA GLU A 466 27.29 7.25 36.71
C GLU A 466 27.37 8.03 38.03
N THR A 467 26.25 8.03 38.76
CA THR A 467 26.19 8.52 40.16
C THR A 467 26.50 7.40 41.12
#